data_AF-A0A1A7Y062-F1
#
_entry.id   AF-A0A1A7Y062-F1
#
_cell.length_a   1.000
_cell.length_b   1.000
_cell.length_c   1.000
_cell.angle_alpha   90.00
_cell.angle_beta   90.00
_cell.angle_gamma   90.00
#
_symmetry.space_group_name_H-M   'P 1'
#
loop_
_entity.id
_entity.type
_entity.pdbx_description
1 polymer ?
#
loop_
_entity_poly.entity_id
_entity_poly.type
_entity_poly.pdbx_seq_one_letter_code
_entity_poly.pdbx_strand_id
1 'polypeptide(L)'
;VESRRLLEAHARLMDLERWQDDILWQIHGAGSALTSEDQELVAKYFSGVGQMVDALAKELWAVVSSALALARQNPTPFVSAVRIVEREEALDRALLAERGGSGGSSRPLPPGRPRCWRASFFQVLEEAVSARFRSISYLHTRGPGLAGHLSALQHGIMTDLATVRHLLEHCVPTHYQLTAAYLRASHHCLHTHLAQVSSWDLESGEIFAVLNWVLHIYNSPDMMGHSELVTDIERAELVPLISSEGLEQLQSKYVQSVRKSVSEWM
;
A
#
# COMPACT_ATOMS: atom_id res chain seq x y z
N VAL A 1 -17.27 5.71 16.43
CA VAL A 1 -16.53 4.82 15.49
C VAL A 1 -17.44 3.72 14.98
N GLU A 2 -18.15 3.01 15.85
CA GLU A 2 -19.08 1.91 15.51
C GLU A 2 -20.17 2.24 14.48
N SER A 3 -20.67 3.48 14.48
CA SER A 3 -21.66 3.97 13.50
C SER A 3 -21.07 4.37 12.13
N ARG A 4 -19.77 4.12 11.89
CA ARG A 4 -19.02 4.45 10.66
C ARG A 4 -19.06 5.92 10.21
N ARG A 5 -19.44 6.82 11.12
CA ARG A 5 -19.31 8.28 10.92
C ARG A 5 -17.89 8.74 11.25
N LEU A 6 -16.93 8.36 10.42
CA LEU A 6 -15.49 8.54 10.70
C LEU A 6 -15.09 10.02 10.89
N LEU A 7 -15.65 10.94 10.09
CA LEU A 7 -15.33 12.37 10.19
C LEU A 7 -15.84 12.99 11.50
N GLU A 8 -17.03 12.60 11.94
CA GLU A 8 -17.61 13.06 13.21
C GLU A 8 -16.82 12.48 14.39
N ALA A 9 -16.48 11.18 14.32
CA ALA A 9 -15.65 10.52 15.32
C ALA A 9 -14.25 11.18 15.43
N HIS A 10 -13.62 11.47 14.29
CA HIS A 10 -12.34 12.18 14.23
C HIS A 10 -12.43 13.57 14.85
N ALA A 11 -13.46 14.36 14.52
CA ALA A 11 -13.63 15.69 15.09
C ALA A 11 -13.78 15.67 16.62
N ARG A 12 -14.57 14.73 17.16
CA ARG A 12 -14.72 14.57 18.62
C ARG A 12 -13.44 14.08 19.28
N LEU A 13 -12.69 13.21 18.61
CA LEU A 13 -11.40 12.75 19.10
C LEU A 13 -10.38 13.89 19.18
N MET A 14 -10.35 14.75 18.17
CA MET A 14 -9.51 15.95 18.16
C MET A 14 -9.83 16.89 19.32
N ASP A 15 -11.11 17.07 19.67
CA ASP A 15 -11.50 17.86 20.84
C ASP A 15 -10.91 17.24 22.11
N LEU A 16 -11.04 15.92 22.30
CA LEU A 16 -10.54 15.20 23.48
C LEU A 16 -9.01 15.23 23.59
N GLU A 17 -8.30 15.03 22.49
CA GLU A 17 -6.83 15.14 22.44
C GLU A 17 -6.38 16.55 22.82
N ARG A 18 -7.07 17.58 22.32
CA ARG A 18 -6.78 18.97 22.71
C ARG A 18 -6.97 19.20 24.22
N TRP A 19 -8.04 18.67 24.81
CA TRP A 19 -8.25 18.76 26.27
C TRP A 19 -7.13 18.05 27.05
N GLN A 20 -6.73 16.86 26.61
CA GLN A 20 -5.61 16.13 27.21
C GLN A 20 -4.32 16.93 27.14
N ASP A 21 -4.01 17.47 25.97
CA ASP A 21 -2.79 18.23 25.73
C ASP A 21 -2.77 19.54 26.52
N ASP A 22 -3.92 20.21 26.64
CA ASP A 22 -4.04 21.48 27.39
C ASP A 22 -3.88 21.24 28.90
N ILE A 23 -4.41 20.14 29.43
CA ILE A 23 -4.19 19.74 30.82
C ILE A 23 -2.72 19.39 31.04
N LEU A 24 -2.12 18.57 30.17
CA LEU A 24 -0.69 18.26 30.23
C LEU A 24 0.14 19.54 30.23
N TRP A 25 -0.18 20.49 29.34
CA TRP A 25 0.52 21.77 29.25
C TRP A 25 0.37 22.62 30.51
N GLN A 26 -0.83 22.72 31.08
CA GLN A 26 -1.05 23.46 32.32
C GLN A 26 -0.24 22.88 33.49
N ILE A 27 -0.16 21.56 33.59
CA ILE A 27 0.64 20.91 34.64
C ILE A 27 2.14 21.19 34.41
N HIS A 28 2.63 21.18 33.16
CA HIS A 28 4.02 21.57 32.86
C HIS A 28 4.31 23.05 33.14
N GLY A 29 3.37 23.96 32.83
CA GLY A 29 3.54 25.41 32.98
C GLY A 29 3.47 25.93 34.42
N ALA A 30 2.94 25.14 35.35
CA ALA A 30 2.80 25.51 36.77
C ALA A 30 4.12 25.44 37.58
N GLY A 31 5.27 25.22 36.92
CA GLY A 31 6.59 25.38 37.54
C GLY A 31 7.10 24.21 38.36
N SER A 32 6.38 23.09 38.43
CA SER A 32 6.91 21.82 38.93
C SER A 32 7.28 20.94 37.74
N ALA A 33 8.48 20.34 37.75
CA ALA A 33 8.74 19.18 36.91
C ALA A 33 7.63 18.17 37.19
N LEU A 34 6.96 17.69 36.14
CA LEU A 34 5.92 16.66 36.28
C LEU A 34 6.47 15.52 37.11
N THR A 35 5.81 15.20 38.22
CA THR A 35 6.11 13.96 38.90
C THR A 35 5.68 12.81 37.98
N SER A 36 6.39 11.68 38.05
CA SER A 36 6.00 10.48 37.31
C SER A 36 4.55 10.06 37.61
N GLU A 37 4.07 10.37 38.81
CA GLU A 37 2.71 10.08 39.29
C GLU A 37 1.66 10.95 38.58
N ASP A 38 1.93 12.25 38.37
CA ASP A 38 1.02 13.15 37.64
C ASP A 38 0.87 12.74 36.18
N GLN A 39 1.97 12.33 35.53
CA GLN A 39 1.95 11.82 34.16
C GLN A 39 1.12 10.55 34.04
N GLU A 40 1.30 9.62 34.98
CA GLU A 40 0.57 8.35 35.00
C GLU A 40 -0.93 8.56 35.28
N LEU A 41 -1.28 9.51 36.16
CA LEU A 41 -2.67 9.85 36.45
C LEU A 41 -3.38 10.40 35.20
N VAL A 42 -2.75 11.34 34.49
CA VAL A 42 -3.30 11.91 33.25
C VAL A 42 -3.39 10.84 32.16
N ALA A 43 -2.35 10.02 32.00
CA ALA A 43 -2.38 8.91 31.04
C ALA A 43 -3.49 7.90 31.34
N LYS A 44 -3.73 7.59 32.61
CA LYS A 44 -4.81 6.70 33.04
C LYS A 44 -6.19 7.30 32.78
N TYR A 45 -6.39 8.58 33.12
CA TYR A 45 -7.67 9.28 32.89
C TYR A 45 -8.02 9.34 31.40
N PHE A 46 -7.02 9.65 30.55
CA PHE A 46 -7.19 9.74 29.10
C PHE A 46 -6.91 8.44 28.34
N SER A 47 -6.76 7.30 29.03
CA SER A 47 -6.51 6.01 28.39
C SER A 47 -7.57 5.63 27.33
N GLY A 48 -8.82 6.05 27.54
CA GLY A 48 -9.90 5.90 26.57
C GLY A 48 -9.68 6.65 25.26
N VAL A 49 -8.96 7.79 25.27
CA VAL A 49 -8.63 8.55 24.06
C VAL A 49 -7.71 7.73 23.16
N GLY A 50 -6.66 7.12 23.72
CA GLY A 50 -5.78 6.22 22.97
C GLY A 50 -6.53 5.06 22.34
N GLN A 51 -7.45 4.42 23.07
CA GLN A 51 -8.28 3.34 22.54
C GLN A 51 -9.19 3.82 21.40
N MET A 52 -9.71 5.05 21.47
CA MET A 52 -10.51 5.64 20.41
C MET A 52 -9.67 5.97 19.16
N VAL A 53 -8.42 6.38 19.33
CA VAL A 53 -7.43 6.53 18.23
C VAL A 53 -7.23 5.21 17.52
N ASP A 54 -6.93 4.16 18.27
CA ASP A 54 -6.68 2.82 17.71
C ASP A 54 -7.90 2.27 16.99
N ALA A 55 -9.10 2.45 17.58
CA ALA A 55 -10.36 2.05 16.97
C ALA A 55 -10.64 2.83 15.68
N LEU A 56 -10.39 4.15 15.67
CA LEU A 56 -10.53 4.97 14.48
C LEU A 56 -9.55 4.50 13.39
N ALA A 57 -8.27 4.35 13.71
CA ALA A 57 -7.24 3.88 12.79
C ALA A 57 -7.61 2.52 12.18
N LYS A 58 -8.08 1.57 12.99
CA LYS A 58 -8.55 0.26 12.51
C LYS A 58 -9.66 0.37 11.47
N GLU A 59 -10.67 1.22 11.70
CA GLU A 59 -11.73 1.45 10.71
C GLU A 59 -11.21 2.15 9.45
N LEU A 60 -10.27 3.09 9.57
CA LEU A 60 -9.63 3.71 8.40
C LEU A 60 -8.93 2.65 7.55
N TRP A 61 -8.14 1.76 8.16
CA TRP A 61 -7.39 0.74 7.44
C TRP A 61 -8.30 -0.33 6.83
N ALA A 62 -9.44 -0.65 7.46
CA ALA A 62 -10.47 -1.49 6.86
C ALA A 62 -11.08 -0.84 5.60
N VAL A 63 -11.28 0.48 5.61
CA VAL A 63 -11.75 1.23 4.44
C VAL A 63 -10.70 1.25 3.34
N VAL A 64 -9.43 1.53 3.66
CA VAL A 64 -8.32 1.58 2.68
C VAL A 64 -8.09 0.21 2.04
N SER A 65 -8.07 -0.87 2.83
CA SER A 65 -7.92 -2.23 2.30
C SER A 65 -9.08 -2.66 1.38
N SER A 66 -10.24 -2.05 1.53
CA SER A 66 -11.43 -2.28 0.69
C SER A 66 -11.59 -1.25 -0.44
N ALA A 67 -10.57 -0.44 -0.73
CA ALA A 67 -10.67 0.71 -1.63
C ALA A 67 -11.24 0.37 -3.02
N LEU A 68 -10.79 -0.72 -3.65
CA LEU A 68 -11.28 -1.13 -4.98
C LEU A 68 -12.78 -1.45 -4.99
N ALA A 69 -13.28 -2.11 -3.94
CA ALA A 69 -14.70 -2.44 -3.83
C ALA A 69 -15.53 -1.17 -3.59
N LEU A 70 -15.04 -0.28 -2.72
CA LEU A 70 -15.68 1.00 -2.43
C LEU A 70 -15.71 1.91 -3.65
N ALA A 71 -14.63 1.96 -4.46
CA ALA A 71 -14.56 2.76 -5.68
C ALA A 71 -15.74 2.48 -6.64
N ARG A 72 -16.10 1.19 -6.78
CA ARG A 72 -17.15 0.73 -7.70
C ARG A 72 -18.57 0.89 -7.14
N GLN A 73 -18.71 0.98 -5.82
CA GLN A 73 -20.02 1.04 -5.14
C GLN A 73 -20.33 2.44 -4.61
N ASN A 74 -19.48 2.93 -3.71
CA ASN A 74 -19.59 4.23 -3.09
C ASN A 74 -18.21 4.66 -2.55
N PRO A 75 -17.52 5.63 -3.19
CA PRO A 75 -16.20 6.08 -2.76
C PRO A 75 -16.21 6.97 -1.50
N THR A 76 -17.38 7.39 -1.01
CA THR A 76 -17.51 8.34 0.11
C THR A 76 -16.75 7.92 1.38
N PRO A 77 -16.80 6.65 1.84
CA PRO A 77 -16.02 6.23 3.01
C PRO A 77 -14.51 6.35 2.78
N PHE A 78 -14.03 6.00 1.58
CA PHE A 78 -12.63 6.11 1.20
C PHE A 78 -12.17 7.57 1.20
N VAL A 79 -12.93 8.47 0.56
CA VAL A 79 -12.66 9.92 0.58
C VAL A 79 -12.63 10.46 2.02
N SER A 80 -13.53 9.97 2.88
CA SER A 80 -13.56 10.35 4.30
C SER A 80 -12.30 9.91 5.04
N ALA A 81 -11.82 8.69 4.79
CA ALA A 81 -10.56 8.19 5.37
C ALA A 81 -9.36 9.03 4.90
N VAL A 82 -9.25 9.31 3.60
CA VAL A 82 -8.17 10.15 3.04
C VAL A 82 -8.19 11.55 3.66
N ARG A 83 -9.36 12.17 3.82
CA ARG A 83 -9.49 13.48 4.47
C ARG A 83 -9.02 13.48 5.92
N ILE A 84 -9.24 12.38 6.65
CA ILE A 84 -8.75 12.24 8.02
C ILE A 84 -7.23 12.12 8.01
N VAL A 85 -6.65 11.28 7.14
CA VAL A 85 -5.20 11.15 7.01
C VAL A 85 -4.54 12.51 6.73
N GLU A 86 -5.05 13.28 5.77
CA GLU A 86 -4.51 14.61 5.44
C GLU A 86 -4.61 15.60 6.59
N ARG A 87 -5.69 15.54 7.38
CA ARG A 87 -5.83 16.37 8.59
C ARG A 87 -4.78 16.01 9.63
N GLU A 88 -4.58 14.73 9.88
CA GLU A 88 -3.58 14.25 10.85
C GLU A 88 -2.15 14.61 10.42
N GLU A 89 -1.82 14.47 9.13
CA GLU A 89 -0.52 14.88 8.60
C GLU A 89 -0.30 16.40 8.68
N ALA A 90 -1.36 17.20 8.46
CA ALA A 90 -1.29 18.65 8.61
C ALA A 90 -1.08 19.07 10.07
N LEU A 91 -1.73 18.37 11.02
CA LEU A 91 -1.55 18.57 12.45
C LEU A 91 -0.13 18.21 12.89
N ASP A 92 0.37 17.03 12.48
CA ASP A 92 1.73 16.59 12.76
C ASP A 92 2.76 17.62 12.25
N ARG A 93 2.56 18.14 11.03
CA ARG A 93 3.43 19.17 10.45
C ARG A 93 3.40 20.49 11.23
N ALA A 94 2.22 20.94 11.66
CA ALA A 94 2.07 22.16 12.44
C ALA A 94 2.79 22.04 13.80
N LEU A 95 2.58 20.92 14.51
CA LEU A 95 3.24 20.64 15.78
C LEU A 95 4.78 20.61 15.65
N LEU A 96 5.29 20.00 14.58
CA LEU A 96 6.74 19.97 14.32
C LEU A 96 7.30 21.36 13.95
N ALA A 97 6.54 22.18 13.22
CA ALA A 97 6.96 23.54 12.86
C ALA A 97 7.02 24.47 14.07
N GLU A 98 6.07 24.38 15.00
CA GLU A 98 6.07 25.13 16.26
C GLU A 98 7.33 24.85 17.10
N ARG A 99 7.86 23.62 17.02
CA ARG A 99 9.11 23.21 17.69
C ARG A 99 10.39 23.68 17.00
N GLY A 100 10.36 23.81 15.67
CA GLY A 100 11.53 24.20 14.87
C GLY A 100 11.84 25.70 14.90
N GLY A 101 10.95 26.53 15.42
CA GLY A 101 11.18 27.96 15.63
C GLY A 101 12.11 28.22 16.82
N SER A 102 13.16 29.03 16.62
CA SER A 102 14.25 29.36 17.56
C SER A 102 13.86 30.09 18.87
N GLY A 103 12.63 29.95 19.38
CA GLY A 103 12.16 30.58 20.62
C GLY A 103 12.01 29.58 21.76
N GLY A 104 12.76 29.77 22.86
CA GLY A 104 12.98 28.81 23.96
C GLY A 104 11.79 28.45 24.87
N SER A 105 10.58 28.30 24.33
CA SER A 105 9.41 27.74 25.05
C SER A 105 8.57 26.87 24.09
N SER A 106 9.17 25.78 23.59
CA SER A 106 8.41 24.82 22.76
C SER A 106 7.54 23.95 23.66
N ARG A 107 6.23 23.95 23.43
CA ARG A 107 5.30 22.96 23.98
C ARG A 107 5.84 21.54 23.68
N PRO A 108 5.88 20.63 24.67
CA PRO A 108 6.22 19.23 24.42
C PRO A 108 5.27 18.64 23.36
N LEU A 109 5.80 17.75 22.53
CA LEU A 109 4.99 17.07 21.54
C LEU A 109 3.98 16.16 22.27
N PRO A 110 2.69 16.18 21.88
CA PRO A 110 1.70 15.29 22.46
C PRO A 110 2.11 13.82 22.36
N PRO A 111 1.73 12.97 23.34
CA PRO A 111 2.05 11.55 23.29
C PRO A 111 1.45 10.90 22.03
N GLY A 112 2.25 10.10 21.33
CA GLY A 112 1.82 9.40 20.10
C GLY A 112 1.82 10.27 18.83
N ARG A 113 2.43 11.46 18.86
CA ARG A 113 2.70 12.30 17.68
C ARG A 113 4.21 12.27 17.34
N PRO A 114 4.60 12.43 16.06
CA PRO A 114 3.74 12.41 14.88
C PRO A 114 3.20 10.99 14.63
N ARG A 115 2.03 10.91 14.02
CA ARG A 115 1.37 9.64 13.69
C ARG A 115 1.78 9.08 12.35
N CYS A 116 2.16 9.94 11.40
CA CYS A 116 2.60 9.54 10.06
C CYS A 116 1.57 8.64 9.35
N TRP A 117 0.27 8.92 9.50
CA TRP A 117 -0.81 8.07 8.97
C TRP A 117 -0.81 7.94 7.44
N ARG A 118 -0.16 8.85 6.72
CA ARG A 118 0.05 8.68 5.27
C ARG A 118 0.99 7.52 4.96
N ALA A 119 2.01 7.27 5.78
CA ALA A 119 2.86 6.10 5.62
C ALA A 119 2.06 4.82 5.87
N SER A 120 1.25 4.78 6.94
CA SER A 120 0.34 3.65 7.22
C SER A 120 -0.69 3.43 6.12
N PHE A 121 -1.22 4.49 5.51
CA PHE A 121 -2.12 4.39 4.36
C PHE A 121 -1.48 3.60 3.20
N PHE A 122 -0.24 3.96 2.81
CA PHE A 122 0.44 3.28 1.72
C PHE A 122 0.84 1.85 2.10
N GLN A 123 1.25 1.60 3.34
CA GLN A 123 1.51 0.25 3.82
C GLN A 123 0.25 -0.64 3.69
N VAL A 124 -0.90 -0.16 4.16
CA VAL A 124 -2.18 -0.91 4.07
C VAL A 124 -2.59 -1.12 2.62
N LEU A 125 -2.33 -0.14 1.74
CA LEU A 125 -2.58 -0.29 0.30
C LEU A 125 -1.71 -1.41 -0.31
N GLU A 126 -0.41 -1.44 0.00
CA GLU A 126 0.52 -2.47 -0.46
C GLU A 126 0.14 -3.87 0.05
N GLU A 127 -0.28 -3.96 1.32
CA GLU A 127 -0.80 -5.20 1.91
C GLU A 127 -2.08 -5.67 1.20
N ALA A 128 -2.98 -4.75 0.86
CA ALA A 128 -4.20 -5.05 0.12
C ALA A 128 -3.92 -5.53 -1.31
N VAL A 129 -2.97 -4.89 -2.01
CA VAL A 129 -2.48 -5.35 -3.32
C VAL A 129 -1.92 -6.76 -3.22
N SER A 130 -1.07 -7.02 -2.21
CA SER A 130 -0.45 -8.33 -1.97
C SER A 130 -1.50 -9.41 -1.67
N ALA A 131 -2.51 -9.10 -0.86
CA ALA A 131 -3.60 -10.02 -0.54
C ALA A 131 -4.43 -10.35 -1.79
N ARG A 132 -4.71 -9.34 -2.62
CA ARG A 132 -5.44 -9.52 -3.88
C ARG A 132 -4.64 -10.32 -4.89
N PHE A 133 -3.35 -10.05 -5.04
CA PHE A 133 -2.45 -10.84 -5.87
C PHE A 133 -2.45 -12.33 -5.47
N ARG A 134 -2.32 -12.61 -4.17
CA ARG A 134 -2.41 -13.98 -3.63
C ARG A 134 -3.75 -14.64 -3.92
N SER A 135 -4.85 -13.89 -3.90
CA SER A 135 -6.18 -14.42 -4.22
C SER A 135 -6.32 -14.90 -5.67
N ILE A 136 -5.64 -14.24 -6.63
CA ILE A 136 -5.58 -14.67 -8.03
C ILE A 136 -4.68 -15.90 -8.16
N SER A 137 -3.64 -15.99 -7.33
CA SER A 137 -2.62 -17.04 -7.37
C SER A 137 -3.04 -18.44 -6.92
N TYR A 138 -4.30 -18.66 -6.51
CA TYR A 138 -4.81 -20.00 -6.20
C TYR A 138 -5.18 -20.83 -7.44
N LEU A 139 -4.94 -20.31 -8.66
CA LEU A 139 -5.02 -21.07 -9.90
C LEU A 139 -3.88 -22.08 -10.01
N HIS A 140 -4.06 -23.16 -10.77
CA HIS A 140 -3.05 -24.19 -10.96
C HIS A 140 -1.72 -23.59 -11.46
N THR A 141 -0.72 -23.44 -10.59
CA THR A 141 0.57 -22.81 -10.92
C THR A 141 1.58 -23.80 -11.52
N ARG A 142 1.12 -24.96 -12.00
CA ARG A 142 1.96 -26.04 -12.53
C ARG A 142 1.35 -26.64 -13.79
N GLY A 143 2.21 -27.18 -14.64
CA GLY A 143 1.91 -27.75 -15.94
C GLY A 143 1.14 -26.77 -16.84
N PRO A 144 0.12 -27.22 -17.59
CA PRO A 144 -0.64 -26.37 -18.50
C PRO A 144 -1.42 -25.24 -17.79
N GLY A 145 -1.58 -25.32 -16.46
CA GLY A 145 -2.26 -24.29 -15.68
C GLY A 145 -1.47 -22.98 -15.56
N LEU A 146 -0.13 -23.02 -15.69
CA LEU A 146 0.72 -21.85 -15.46
C LEU A 146 0.41 -20.70 -16.43
N ALA A 147 0.18 -21.00 -17.71
CA ALA A 147 -0.20 -19.99 -18.70
C ALA A 147 -1.54 -19.33 -18.36
N GLY A 148 -2.53 -20.12 -17.90
CA GLY A 148 -3.82 -19.61 -17.45
C GLY A 148 -3.70 -18.74 -16.20
N HIS A 149 -2.84 -19.12 -15.27
CA HIS A 149 -2.52 -18.35 -14.07
C HIS A 149 -1.87 -17.00 -14.41
N LEU A 150 -0.87 -16.97 -15.29
CA LEU A 150 -0.24 -15.71 -15.75
C LEU A 150 -1.23 -14.80 -16.47
N SER A 151 -2.14 -15.37 -17.27
CA SER A 151 -3.23 -14.61 -17.92
C SER A 151 -4.22 -14.03 -16.90
N ALA A 152 -4.58 -14.79 -15.87
CA ALA A 152 -5.44 -14.30 -14.80
C ALA A 152 -4.77 -13.17 -13.98
N LEU A 153 -3.45 -13.25 -13.74
CA LEU A 153 -2.71 -12.16 -13.10
C LEU A 153 -2.71 -10.90 -13.96
N GLN A 154 -2.44 -11.02 -15.26
CA GLN A 154 -2.51 -9.89 -16.19
C GLN A 154 -3.89 -9.23 -16.12
N HIS A 155 -4.96 -10.02 -16.29
CA HIS A 155 -6.32 -9.49 -16.31
C HIS A 155 -6.72 -8.84 -14.98
N GLY A 156 -6.37 -9.48 -13.85
CA GLY A 156 -6.67 -8.95 -12.52
C GLY A 156 -5.98 -7.62 -12.26
N ILE A 157 -4.67 -7.55 -12.51
CA ILE A 157 -3.87 -6.32 -12.31
C ILE A 157 -4.37 -5.19 -13.19
N MET A 158 -4.63 -5.45 -14.48
CA MET A 158 -5.11 -4.41 -15.39
C MET A 158 -6.50 -3.91 -15.02
N THR A 159 -7.38 -4.79 -14.57
CA THR A 159 -8.72 -4.40 -14.06
C THR A 159 -8.62 -3.52 -12.82
N ASP A 160 -7.68 -3.82 -11.93
CA ASP A 160 -7.45 -3.04 -10.73
C ASP A 160 -6.83 -1.69 -11.05
N LEU A 161 -5.79 -1.65 -11.88
CA LEU A 161 -5.16 -0.41 -12.32
C LEU A 161 -6.16 0.51 -13.03
N ALA A 162 -7.04 -0.03 -13.87
CA ALA A 162 -8.12 0.75 -14.48
C ALA A 162 -9.06 1.35 -13.42
N THR A 163 -9.39 0.58 -12.38
CA THR A 163 -10.24 1.06 -11.27
C THR A 163 -9.53 2.14 -10.44
N VAL A 164 -8.25 1.93 -10.14
CA VAL A 164 -7.46 2.90 -9.37
C VAL A 164 -7.35 4.20 -10.14
N ARG A 165 -6.91 4.14 -11.40
CA ARG A 165 -6.71 5.31 -12.25
C ARG A 165 -8.00 6.08 -12.49
N HIS A 166 -9.05 5.41 -12.92
CA HIS A 166 -10.27 6.09 -13.38
C HIS A 166 -11.19 6.50 -12.23
N LEU A 167 -11.10 5.85 -11.06
CA LEU A 167 -11.98 6.14 -9.92
C LEU A 167 -11.22 6.64 -8.69
N LEU A 168 -10.23 5.91 -8.18
CA LEU A 168 -9.59 6.21 -6.90
C LEU A 168 -8.57 7.36 -6.97
N GLU A 169 -7.89 7.56 -8.11
CA GLU A 169 -6.94 8.66 -8.29
C GLU A 169 -7.61 10.02 -8.06
N HIS A 170 -8.87 10.15 -8.49
CA HIS A 170 -9.69 11.35 -8.30
C HIS A 170 -10.19 11.53 -6.86
N CYS A 171 -10.03 10.52 -6.00
CA CYS A 171 -10.45 10.55 -4.60
C CYS A 171 -9.33 10.93 -3.63
N VAL A 172 -8.09 11.09 -4.12
CA VAL A 172 -6.91 11.42 -3.32
C VAL A 172 -6.25 12.71 -3.79
N PRO A 173 -5.44 13.37 -2.93
CA PRO A 173 -4.58 14.46 -3.38
C PRO A 173 -3.58 14.01 -4.47
N THR A 174 -3.26 14.89 -5.42
CA THR A 174 -2.36 14.58 -6.55
C THR A 174 -0.95 14.14 -6.15
N HIS A 175 -0.49 14.54 -4.96
CA HIS A 175 0.82 14.15 -4.45
C HIS A 175 0.87 12.70 -3.95
N TYR A 176 -0.27 11.99 -3.87
CA TYR A 176 -0.31 10.57 -3.56
C TYR A 176 0.16 9.70 -4.74
N GLN A 177 -0.11 10.15 -5.98
CA GLN A 177 0.18 9.40 -7.21
C GLN A 177 -0.28 7.93 -7.08
N LEU A 178 -1.56 7.73 -6.76
CA LEU A 178 -2.07 6.46 -6.24
C LEU A 178 -1.92 5.32 -7.27
N THR A 179 -2.12 5.64 -8.55
CA THR A 179 -1.93 4.72 -9.68
C THR A 179 -0.49 4.25 -9.75
N ALA A 180 0.49 5.15 -9.65
CA ALA A 180 1.91 4.80 -9.64
C ALA A 180 2.28 3.96 -8.40
N ALA A 181 1.74 4.28 -7.22
CA ALA A 181 1.94 3.49 -6.01
C ALA A 181 1.35 2.07 -6.12
N TYR A 182 0.12 1.96 -6.62
CA TYR A 182 -0.53 0.67 -6.84
C TYR A 182 0.20 -0.18 -7.89
N LEU A 183 0.68 0.48 -8.95
CA LEU A 183 1.47 -0.16 -10.00
C LEU A 183 2.79 -0.70 -9.44
N ARG A 184 3.51 0.09 -8.64
CA ARG A 184 4.75 -0.36 -7.99
C ARG A 184 4.51 -1.56 -7.08
N ALA A 185 3.46 -1.53 -6.27
CA ALA A 185 3.09 -2.65 -5.39
C ALA A 185 2.74 -3.91 -6.20
N SER A 186 1.98 -3.76 -7.29
CA SER A 186 1.61 -4.86 -8.19
C SER A 186 2.82 -5.45 -8.90
N HIS A 187 3.73 -4.59 -9.37
CA HIS A 187 5.00 -4.99 -9.98
C HIS A 187 5.87 -5.76 -8.98
N HIS A 188 6.00 -5.29 -7.74
CA HIS A 188 6.75 -5.99 -6.71
C HIS A 188 6.20 -7.39 -6.44
N CYS A 189 4.87 -7.54 -6.38
CA CYS A 189 4.23 -8.85 -6.25
C CYS A 189 4.57 -9.77 -7.43
N LEU A 190 4.48 -9.26 -8.66
CA LEU A 190 4.83 -10.02 -9.88
C LEU A 190 6.31 -10.41 -9.90
N HIS A 191 7.21 -9.50 -9.58
CA HIS A 191 8.66 -9.74 -9.51
C HIS A 191 8.97 -10.88 -8.54
N THR A 192 8.48 -10.79 -7.30
CA THR A 192 8.68 -11.82 -6.28
C THR A 192 8.09 -13.16 -6.70
N HIS A 193 6.89 -13.14 -7.30
CA HIS A 193 6.23 -14.36 -7.75
C HIS A 193 6.98 -15.02 -8.91
N LEU A 194 7.42 -14.26 -9.92
CA LEU A 194 8.15 -14.81 -11.05
C LEU A 194 9.56 -15.28 -10.67
N ALA A 195 10.21 -14.62 -9.72
CA ALA A 195 11.45 -15.13 -9.13
C ALA A 195 11.24 -16.51 -8.50
N GLN A 196 10.14 -16.69 -7.77
CA GLN A 196 9.77 -17.98 -7.19
C GLN A 196 9.45 -19.02 -8.27
N VAL A 197 8.63 -18.68 -9.28
CA VAL A 197 8.30 -19.59 -10.40
C VAL A 197 9.57 -20.02 -11.14
N SER A 198 10.50 -19.10 -11.36
CA SER A 198 11.77 -19.38 -12.08
C SER A 198 12.70 -20.33 -11.31
N SER A 199 12.54 -20.43 -9.99
CA SER A 199 13.29 -21.37 -9.14
C SER A 199 12.72 -22.80 -9.17
N TRP A 200 11.52 -23.00 -9.71
CA TRP A 200 10.91 -24.32 -9.80
C TRP A 200 11.58 -25.16 -10.89
N ASP A 201 11.42 -26.48 -10.77
CA ASP A 201 11.69 -27.39 -11.87
C ASP A 201 10.50 -27.31 -12.85
N LEU A 202 10.70 -26.60 -13.95
CA LEU A 202 9.69 -26.27 -14.95
C LEU A 202 9.87 -27.14 -16.19
N GLU A 203 8.77 -27.64 -16.72
CA GLU A 203 8.72 -28.32 -18.02
C GLU A 203 8.87 -27.33 -19.18
N SER A 204 9.22 -27.84 -20.37
CA SER A 204 9.44 -27.01 -21.57
C SER A 204 8.28 -26.05 -21.88
N GLY A 205 7.04 -26.53 -21.75
CA GLY A 205 5.84 -25.72 -21.97
C GLY A 205 5.64 -24.63 -20.90
N GLU A 206 6.02 -24.90 -19.66
CA GLU A 206 5.96 -23.93 -18.57
C GLU A 206 7.04 -22.85 -18.73
N ILE A 207 8.27 -23.25 -19.08
CA ILE A 207 9.35 -22.30 -19.37
C ILE A 207 8.95 -21.39 -20.53
N PHE A 208 8.37 -21.95 -21.60
CA PHE A 208 7.85 -21.17 -22.71
C PHE A 208 6.78 -20.18 -22.25
N ALA A 209 5.82 -20.61 -21.42
CA ALA A 209 4.76 -19.74 -20.91
C ALA A 209 5.33 -18.54 -20.13
N VAL A 210 6.31 -18.78 -19.24
CA VAL A 210 6.98 -17.70 -18.49
C VAL A 210 7.75 -16.77 -19.40
N LEU A 211 8.58 -17.30 -20.32
CA LEU A 211 9.37 -16.50 -21.25
C LEU A 211 8.49 -15.65 -22.16
N ASN A 212 7.44 -16.24 -22.74
CA ASN A 212 6.50 -15.53 -23.59
C ASN A 212 5.82 -14.39 -22.81
N TRP A 213 5.42 -14.65 -21.57
CA TRP A 213 4.75 -13.65 -20.75
C TRP A 213 5.69 -12.48 -20.40
N VAL A 214 6.90 -12.77 -19.95
CA VAL A 214 7.88 -11.75 -19.54
C VAL A 214 8.37 -10.92 -20.74
N LEU A 215 8.64 -11.56 -21.87
CA LEU A 215 9.23 -10.89 -23.04
C LEU A 215 8.20 -10.19 -23.92
N HIS A 216 6.98 -10.74 -24.02
CA HIS A 216 6.01 -10.29 -25.02
C HIS A 216 4.72 -9.75 -24.42
N ILE A 217 4.29 -10.19 -23.24
CA ILE A 217 3.01 -9.77 -22.65
C ILE A 217 3.20 -8.63 -21.66
N TYR A 218 4.19 -8.73 -20.77
CA TYR A 218 4.35 -7.78 -19.67
C TYR A 218 4.51 -6.33 -20.16
N ASN A 219 5.36 -6.10 -21.17
CA ASN A 219 5.58 -4.78 -21.78
C ASN A 219 4.65 -4.50 -22.98
N SER A 220 3.64 -5.34 -23.21
CA SER A 220 2.74 -5.15 -24.35
C SER A 220 1.75 -4.01 -24.10
N PRO A 221 1.12 -3.47 -25.16
CA PRO A 221 0.00 -2.53 -25.04
C PRO A 221 -1.16 -3.05 -24.18
N ASP A 222 -1.28 -4.37 -24.01
CA ASP A 222 -2.33 -5.01 -23.22
C ASP A 222 -1.99 -5.08 -21.71
N MET A 223 -0.81 -4.61 -21.30
CA MET A 223 -0.37 -4.60 -19.91
C MET A 223 0.45 -3.34 -19.55
N MET A 224 1.73 -3.45 -19.20
CA MET A 224 2.54 -2.30 -18.77
C MET A 224 2.97 -1.42 -19.95
N GLY A 225 2.83 -1.86 -21.20
CA GLY A 225 2.97 -0.99 -22.37
C GLY A 225 1.72 -0.19 -22.71
N HIS A 226 0.66 -0.27 -21.90
CA HIS A 226 -0.61 0.40 -22.19
C HIS A 226 -0.43 1.93 -22.20
N SER A 227 -0.89 2.59 -23.27
CA SER A 227 -0.70 4.03 -23.51
C SER A 227 -1.12 4.93 -22.35
N GLU A 228 -2.20 4.55 -21.66
CA GLU A 228 -2.66 5.27 -20.48
C GLU A 228 -1.63 5.26 -19.34
N LEU A 229 -0.94 4.14 -19.10
CA LEU A 229 -0.08 3.93 -17.92
C LEU A 229 1.35 4.49 -18.08
N VAL A 230 1.73 4.96 -19.27
CA VAL A 230 3.11 5.39 -19.59
C VAL A 230 3.64 6.39 -18.56
N THR A 231 2.87 7.44 -18.25
CA THR A 231 3.29 8.46 -17.28
C THR A 231 3.44 7.94 -15.86
N ASP A 232 2.65 6.93 -15.49
CA ASP A 232 2.69 6.36 -14.14
C ASP A 232 3.85 5.38 -13.98
N ILE A 233 4.22 4.68 -15.05
CA ILE A 233 5.37 3.77 -15.11
C ILE A 233 6.68 4.53 -15.05
N GLU A 234 6.80 5.64 -15.79
CA GLU A 234 7.96 6.52 -15.72
C GLU A 234 8.20 7.04 -14.30
N ARG A 235 7.13 7.37 -13.58
CA ARG A 235 7.19 7.80 -12.16
C ARG A 235 7.45 6.65 -11.19
N ALA A 236 7.07 5.43 -11.54
CA ALA A 236 7.18 4.29 -10.65
C ALA A 236 8.62 3.77 -10.51
N GLU A 237 9.50 4.11 -11.44
CA GLU A 237 10.92 3.72 -11.48
C GLU A 237 11.09 2.20 -11.34
N LEU A 238 10.36 1.45 -12.17
CA LEU A 238 10.31 -0.01 -12.07
C LEU A 238 11.65 -0.67 -12.43
N VAL A 239 12.01 -1.66 -11.63
CA VAL A 239 13.13 -2.56 -11.89
C VAL A 239 12.72 -3.58 -12.97
N PRO A 240 13.65 -4.21 -13.71
CA PRO A 240 13.32 -5.33 -14.55
C PRO A 240 12.57 -6.42 -13.79
N LEU A 241 11.51 -6.93 -14.41
CA LEU A 241 10.60 -7.90 -13.80
C LEU A 241 11.31 -9.20 -13.37
N ILE A 242 12.29 -9.64 -14.16
CA ILE A 242 13.21 -10.73 -13.83
C ILE A 242 14.63 -10.18 -14.04
N SER A 243 15.59 -10.65 -13.24
CA SER A 243 17.01 -10.35 -13.46
C SER A 243 17.46 -10.85 -14.84
N SER A 244 18.44 -10.16 -15.44
CA SER A 244 19.03 -10.58 -16.72
C SER A 244 19.57 -12.02 -16.63
N GLU A 245 20.23 -12.35 -15.53
CA GLU A 245 20.74 -13.71 -15.26
C GLU A 245 19.61 -14.74 -15.21
N GLY A 246 18.52 -14.46 -14.49
CA GLY A 246 17.38 -15.38 -14.39
C GLY A 246 16.70 -15.60 -15.74
N LEU A 247 16.61 -14.56 -16.56
CA LEU A 247 16.08 -14.64 -17.92
C LEU A 247 16.97 -15.49 -18.84
N GLU A 248 18.28 -15.27 -18.81
CA GLU A 248 19.25 -16.06 -19.59
C GLU A 248 19.24 -17.54 -19.20
N GLN A 249 19.10 -17.83 -17.90
CA GLN A 249 18.97 -19.20 -17.40
C GLN A 249 17.69 -19.87 -17.92
N LEU A 250 16.53 -19.19 -17.87
CA LEU A 250 15.27 -19.73 -18.42
C LEU A 250 15.37 -19.98 -19.92
N GLN A 251 15.93 -19.04 -20.69
CA GLN A 251 16.15 -19.21 -22.13
C GLN A 251 17.06 -20.39 -22.42
N SER A 252 18.16 -20.53 -21.69
CA SER A 252 19.12 -21.63 -21.86
C SER A 252 18.48 -22.98 -21.57
N LYS A 253 17.72 -23.10 -20.46
CA LYS A 253 16.96 -24.30 -20.11
C LYS A 253 15.95 -24.67 -21.21
N TYR A 254 15.23 -23.68 -21.74
CA TYR A 254 14.27 -23.90 -22.83
C TYR A 254 14.95 -24.45 -24.09
N VAL A 255 16.03 -23.79 -24.54
CA VAL A 255 16.77 -24.21 -25.74
C VAL A 255 17.33 -25.62 -25.58
N GLN A 256 17.88 -25.96 -24.41
CA GLN A 256 18.38 -27.31 -24.14
C GLN A 256 17.25 -28.35 -24.17
N SER A 257 16.09 -28.03 -23.56
CA SER A 257 14.93 -28.91 -23.57
C SER A 257 14.42 -29.16 -25.00
N VAL A 258 14.26 -28.11 -25.80
CA VAL A 258 13.83 -28.22 -27.21
C VAL A 258 14.85 -29.02 -28.03
N ARG A 259 16.16 -28.78 -27.86
CA ARG A 259 17.21 -29.55 -28.54
C ARG A 259 17.13 -31.04 -28.21
N LYS A 260 16.95 -31.37 -26.93
CA LYS A 260 16.79 -32.76 -26.48
C LYS A 260 15.56 -33.40 -27.12
N SER A 261 14.41 -32.72 -27.07
CA SER A 261 13.20 -33.21 -27.73
C SER A 261 13.41 -33.40 -29.23
N VAL A 262 13.95 -32.41 -29.96
CA VAL A 262 14.21 -32.58 -31.41
C VAL A 262 15.15 -33.75 -31.69
N SER A 263 16.19 -33.96 -30.87
CA SER A 263 17.10 -35.10 -31.03
C SER A 263 16.48 -36.46 -30.72
N GLU A 264 15.47 -36.54 -29.85
CA GLU A 264 14.75 -37.78 -29.55
C GLU A 264 13.74 -38.15 -30.65
N TRP A 265 13.33 -37.17 -31.47
CA TRP A 265 12.36 -37.35 -32.56
C TRP A 265 13.01 -37.69 -33.90
N MET A 266 14.31 -37.39 -34.08
CA MET A 266 15.10 -37.73 -35.27
C MET A 266 15.74 -39.11 -35.14
#